data_AF-D7C2W4-F1
#
_entry.id   AF-D7C2W4-F1
#
_cell.length_a   1.000
_cell.length_b   1.000
_cell.length_c   1.000
_cell.angle_alpha   90.00
_cell.angle_beta   90.00
_cell.angle_gamma   90.00
#
_symmetry.space_group_name_H-M   'P 1'
#
loop_
_entity.id
_entity.type
_entity.pdbx_description
1 polymer ?
#
loop_
_entity_poly.entity_id
_entity_poly.type
_entity_poly.pdbx_seq_one_letter_code
_entity_poly.pdbx_strand_id
1 'polypeptide(L)'
;MSASRSIDSWQQVKSRQGFAAYLSFLAVDCEQACSGQDAEPPTVSRWTNRTIDGLLWGWVRLLGGRLDGTDLLHEEAPDRPGWQGLAYQLDTVRTTSPGLNFVLADSGTEPDEVNTPRDLQRYAATLATDFVRDQEEYQAKVDRGQWAGDGGSWAHSNLCDWLGAWAAWVGANSLPHAQLEPVTWRSVALQLSVARIYE
;
A
#
# COMPACT_ATOMS: atom_id res chain seq x y z
N MET A 1 -26.90 -9.68 0.79
CA MET A 1 -26.32 -10.75 1.64
C MET A 1 -24.99 -10.23 2.17
N SER A 2 -24.96 -9.78 3.43
CA SER A 2 -23.72 -9.33 4.07
C SER A 2 -22.93 -10.55 4.52
N ALA A 3 -21.93 -10.93 3.72
CA ALA A 3 -20.91 -11.86 4.20
C ALA A 3 -20.15 -11.14 5.31
N SER A 4 -20.19 -11.69 6.52
CA SER A 4 -19.29 -11.33 7.62
C SER A 4 -17.86 -11.37 7.07
N ARG A 5 -17.28 -10.20 6.76
CA ARG A 5 -15.91 -10.06 6.27
C ARG A 5 -14.99 -10.25 7.47
N SER A 6 -14.67 -11.52 7.70
CA SER A 6 -13.88 -12.03 8.82
C SER A 6 -12.46 -11.45 8.87
N ILE A 7 -11.89 -11.53 10.07
CA ILE A 7 -10.56 -11.18 10.57
C ILE A 7 -9.39 -11.66 9.68
N ASP A 8 -9.63 -12.64 8.80
CA ASP A 8 -8.63 -13.34 7.99
C ASP A 8 -8.92 -13.28 6.48
N SER A 9 -9.55 -12.20 5.99
CA SER A 9 -9.94 -12.08 4.57
C SER A 9 -8.77 -12.21 3.57
N TRP A 10 -7.54 -11.88 3.99
CA TRP A 10 -6.32 -12.09 3.19
C TRP A 10 -6.06 -13.58 2.87
N GLN A 11 -6.46 -14.53 3.74
CA GLN A 11 -6.26 -15.97 3.54
C GLN A 11 -7.02 -16.52 2.33
N GLN A 12 -8.03 -15.79 1.85
CA GLN A 12 -8.85 -16.17 0.71
C GLN A 12 -8.27 -15.65 -0.62
N VAL A 13 -7.23 -14.82 -0.58
CA VAL A 13 -6.64 -14.21 -1.76
C VAL A 13 -5.79 -15.24 -2.50
N LYS A 14 -6.32 -15.79 -3.60
CA LYS A 14 -5.64 -16.81 -4.41
C LYS A 14 -5.32 -16.36 -5.84
N SER A 15 -5.71 -15.14 -6.20
CA SER A 15 -5.61 -14.63 -7.57
C SER A 15 -5.53 -13.11 -7.59
N ARG A 16 -5.15 -12.54 -8.74
CA ARG A 16 -5.17 -11.09 -8.98
C ARG A 16 -6.53 -10.47 -8.67
N GLN A 17 -7.62 -11.09 -9.11
CA GLN A 17 -8.98 -10.61 -8.84
C GLN A 17 -9.35 -10.71 -7.35
N GLY A 18 -8.89 -11.76 -6.67
CA GLY A 18 -9.03 -11.86 -5.22
C GLY A 18 -8.27 -10.75 -4.48
N PHE A 19 -7.08 -10.40 -4.96
CA PHE A 19 -6.27 -9.34 -4.39
C PHE A 19 -6.89 -7.94 -4.63
N ALA A 20 -7.40 -7.67 -5.84
CA ALA A 20 -8.14 -6.44 -6.12
C ALA A 20 -9.40 -6.30 -5.23
N ALA A 21 -10.14 -7.39 -5.02
CA ALA A 21 -11.28 -7.40 -4.11
C ALA A 21 -10.87 -7.16 -2.65
N TYR A 22 -9.71 -7.68 -2.24
CA TYR A 22 -9.15 -7.44 -0.91
C TYR A 22 -8.70 -5.99 -0.71
N LEU A 23 -8.03 -5.37 -1.68
CA LEU A 23 -7.69 -3.94 -1.66
C LEU A 23 -8.96 -3.07 -1.57
N SER A 24 -10.00 -3.40 -2.35
CA SER A 24 -11.29 -2.70 -2.29
C SER A 24 -11.94 -2.83 -0.91
N PHE A 25 -11.81 -4.00 -0.26
CA PHE A 25 -12.25 -4.17 1.12
C PHE A 25 -11.46 -3.29 2.08
N LEU A 26 -10.12 -3.24 1.97
CA LEU A 26 -9.28 -2.38 2.80
C LEU A 26 -9.60 -0.90 2.63
N ALA A 27 -9.91 -0.45 1.41
CA ALA A 27 -10.33 0.93 1.15
C ALA A 27 -11.61 1.29 1.94
N VAL A 28 -12.63 0.44 1.88
CA VAL A 28 -13.89 0.63 2.63
C VAL A 28 -13.66 0.56 4.14
N ASP A 29 -12.83 -0.38 4.60
CA ASP A 29 -12.49 -0.55 6.02
C ASP A 29 -11.72 0.66 6.57
N CYS A 30 -10.79 1.21 5.78
CA CYS A 30 -10.07 2.46 6.03
C CYS A 30 -11.03 3.64 6.15
N GLU A 31 -11.98 3.78 5.21
CA GLU A 31 -12.93 4.88 5.18
C GLU A 31 -13.83 4.85 6.43
N GLN A 32 -14.35 3.67 6.77
CA GLN A 32 -15.12 3.46 8.00
C GLN A 32 -14.32 3.85 9.24
N ALA A 33 -13.05 3.42 9.33
CA ALA A 33 -12.19 3.76 10.45
C ALA A 33 -11.91 5.26 10.57
N CYS A 34 -11.76 5.96 9.45
CA CYS A 34 -11.57 7.41 9.40
C CYS A 34 -12.85 8.18 9.78
N SER A 35 -14.03 7.68 9.39
CA SER A 35 -15.31 8.36 9.60
C SER A 35 -15.77 8.39 11.06
N GLY A 36 -15.17 7.59 11.95
CA GLY A 36 -15.56 7.51 13.36
C GLY A 36 -16.98 7.01 13.59
N GLN A 37 -17.65 6.48 12.55
CA GLN A 37 -18.93 5.79 12.71
C GLN A 37 -18.71 4.57 13.60
N ASP A 38 -19.61 4.36 14.56
CA ASP A 38 -19.70 3.18 15.42
C ASP A 38 -19.94 1.92 14.57
N ALA A 39 -18.95 1.49 13.79
CA ALA A 39 -18.98 0.19 13.17
C ALA A 39 -18.71 -0.83 14.29
N GLU A 40 -19.56 -1.85 14.34
CA GLU A 40 -19.47 -2.90 15.35
C GLU A 40 -18.03 -3.44 15.43
N PRO A 41 -17.43 -3.52 16.63
CA PRO A 41 -16.19 -4.25 16.83
C PRO A 41 -16.31 -5.63 16.19
N PRO A 42 -15.35 -6.05 15.33
CA PRO A 42 -13.92 -5.90 15.61
C PRO A 42 -13.05 -5.31 14.47
N THR A 43 -13.63 -4.72 13.42
CA THR A 43 -12.85 -4.32 12.23
C THR A 43 -12.24 -2.91 12.30
N VAL A 44 -12.94 -1.92 12.87
CA VAL A 44 -12.49 -0.51 12.88
C VAL A 44 -11.29 -0.23 13.80
N SER A 45 -11.10 -1.03 14.86
CA SER A 45 -10.04 -0.81 15.86
C SER A 45 -8.64 -1.30 15.44
N ARG A 46 -8.50 -1.79 14.21
CA ARG A 46 -7.27 -2.45 13.74
C ARG A 46 -6.27 -1.53 13.06
N TRP A 47 -6.72 -0.43 12.47
CA TRP A 47 -5.83 0.48 11.76
C TRP A 47 -4.97 1.28 12.73
N THR A 48 -3.67 1.02 12.72
CA THR A 48 -2.67 1.75 13.51
C THR A 48 -2.12 2.99 12.80
N ASN A 49 -2.37 3.10 11.48
CA ASN A 49 -2.08 4.25 10.63
C ASN A 49 -3.20 4.40 9.60
N ARG A 50 -3.43 5.61 9.08
CA ARG A 50 -4.55 5.91 8.15
C ARG A 50 -4.12 6.83 7.00
N THR A 51 -2.83 6.90 6.76
CA THR A 51 -2.21 7.75 5.74
C THR A 51 -1.36 6.90 4.80
N ILE A 52 -1.11 7.38 3.58
CA ILE A 52 -0.34 6.65 2.57
C ILE A 52 1.11 6.47 3.03
N ASP A 53 1.75 7.53 3.53
CA ASP A 53 3.10 7.45 4.11
C ASP A 53 3.16 6.51 5.32
N GLY A 54 2.14 6.53 6.18
CA GLY A 54 2.04 5.66 7.34
C GLY A 54 2.00 4.18 6.94
N LEU A 55 1.22 3.83 5.91
CA LEU A 55 1.18 2.48 5.37
C LEU A 55 2.54 2.10 4.77
N LEU A 56 3.13 2.97 3.95
CA LEU A 56 4.42 2.70 3.31
C LEU A 56 5.54 2.51 4.34
N TRP A 57 5.62 3.34 5.38
CA TRP A 57 6.58 3.18 6.47
C TRP A 57 6.34 1.93 7.33
N GLY A 58 5.09 1.54 7.55
CA GLY A 58 4.76 0.26 8.16
C GLY A 58 5.28 -0.92 7.32
N TRP A 59 5.18 -0.82 6.00
CA TRP A 59 5.72 -1.82 5.08
C TRP A 59 7.25 -1.85 5.06
N VAL A 60 7.91 -0.68 5.10
CA VAL A 60 9.38 -0.56 5.23
C VAL A 60 9.87 -1.28 6.49
N ARG A 61 9.19 -1.10 7.62
CA ARG A 61 9.49 -1.77 8.88
C ARG A 61 9.36 -3.29 8.76
N LEU A 62 8.27 -3.76 8.16
CA LEU A 62 8.00 -5.19 7.95
C LEU A 62 9.10 -5.85 7.09
N LEU A 63 9.49 -5.21 5.99
CA LEU A 63 10.54 -5.71 5.11
C LEU A 63 11.91 -5.72 5.80
N GLY A 64 12.20 -4.73 6.64
CA GLY A 64 13.42 -4.68 7.45
C GLY A 64 13.50 -5.80 8.49
N GLY A 65 12.41 -6.04 9.22
CA GLY A 65 12.34 -7.12 10.20
C GLY A 65 12.62 -8.50 9.60
N ARG A 66 12.13 -8.74 8.37
CA ARG A 66 12.45 -9.95 7.59
C ARG A 66 13.94 -10.04 7.24
N LEU A 67 14.55 -8.94 6.80
CA LEU A 67 15.97 -8.91 6.42
C LEU A 67 16.89 -9.19 7.61
N ASP A 68 16.53 -8.69 8.79
CA ASP A 68 17.30 -8.87 10.03
C ASP A 68 16.96 -10.18 10.76
N GLY A 69 16.05 -10.99 10.21
CA GLY A 69 15.63 -12.28 10.78
C GLY A 69 14.81 -12.17 12.07
N THR A 70 14.27 -10.99 12.36
CA THR A 70 13.50 -10.69 13.59
C THR A 70 12.01 -10.91 13.42
N ASP A 71 11.53 -11.05 12.18
CA ASP A 71 10.12 -11.27 11.86
C ASP A 71 9.94 -12.56 11.04
N LEU A 72 9.50 -13.62 11.71
CA LEU A 72 9.21 -14.93 11.11
C LEU A 72 7.72 -15.02 10.76
N LEU A 73 7.31 -14.34 9.68
CA LEU A 73 5.93 -14.45 9.20
C LEU A 73 5.81 -15.45 8.06
N HIS A 74 4.61 -16.05 7.96
CA HIS A 74 4.17 -17.12 7.06
C HIS A 74 5.09 -17.35 5.85
N GLU A 75 5.67 -18.55 5.79
CA GLU A 75 6.49 -19.05 4.67
C GLU A 75 5.69 -19.08 3.37
N GLU A 76 5.67 -17.96 2.66
CA GLU A 76 5.61 -17.95 1.21
C GLU A 76 7.03 -17.68 0.70
N ALA A 77 7.40 -18.35 -0.39
CA ALA A 77 8.77 -18.54 -0.84
C ALA A 77 9.62 -17.25 -0.76
N PRO A 78 10.89 -17.33 -0.32
CA PRO A 78 11.77 -16.17 -0.08
C PRO A 78 11.90 -15.21 -1.27
N ASP A 79 11.57 -15.67 -2.48
CA ASP A 79 11.69 -14.97 -3.74
C ASP A 79 10.37 -14.40 -4.30
N ARG A 80 9.19 -14.81 -3.81
CA ARG A 80 7.88 -14.38 -4.37
C ARG A 80 6.77 -14.39 -3.32
N PRO A 81 6.20 -13.22 -2.96
CA PRO A 81 5.16 -13.17 -1.94
C PRO A 81 3.80 -13.69 -2.42
N GLY A 82 3.64 -14.10 -3.69
CA GLY A 82 2.33 -14.50 -4.21
C GLY A 82 1.25 -13.42 -4.05
N TRP A 83 0.01 -13.72 -4.46
CA TRP A 83 -1.11 -12.82 -4.17
C TRP A 83 -1.51 -12.88 -2.69
N GLN A 84 -1.43 -14.07 -2.10
CA GLN A 84 -1.80 -14.30 -0.70
C GLN A 84 -0.80 -13.66 0.27
N GLY A 85 0.50 -13.88 0.09
CA GLY A 85 1.52 -13.27 0.94
C GLY A 85 1.62 -11.76 0.76
N LEU A 86 1.26 -11.20 -0.41
CA LEU A 86 1.10 -9.75 -0.57
C LEU A 86 -0.09 -9.21 0.24
N ALA A 87 -1.24 -9.89 0.20
CA ALA A 87 -2.41 -9.53 1.01
C ALA A 87 -2.11 -9.62 2.52
N TYR A 88 -1.37 -10.65 2.92
CA TYR A 88 -0.90 -10.84 4.29
C TYR A 88 0.02 -9.72 4.78
N GLN A 89 0.96 -9.27 3.94
CA GLN A 89 1.83 -8.14 4.28
C GLN A 89 1.00 -6.88 4.52
N LEU A 90 0.03 -6.57 3.66
CA LEU A 90 -0.87 -5.43 3.86
C LEU A 90 -1.71 -5.56 5.13
N ASP A 91 -2.20 -6.77 5.45
CA ASP A 91 -2.91 -7.05 6.70
C ASP A 91 -2.05 -6.81 7.96
N THR A 92 -0.78 -7.19 7.88
CA THR A 92 0.18 -6.99 8.98
C THR A 92 0.52 -5.50 9.13
N VAL A 93 0.74 -4.80 8.01
CA VAL A 93 1.09 -3.38 8.00
C VAL A 93 -0.05 -2.52 8.55
N ARG A 94 -1.30 -2.79 8.20
CA ARG A 94 -2.44 -2.01 8.73
C ARG A 94 -2.55 -2.13 10.26
N THR A 95 -2.16 -3.28 10.83
CA THR A 95 -2.31 -3.60 12.26
C THR A 95 -1.07 -3.32 13.10
N THR A 96 0.03 -2.88 12.49
CA THR A 96 1.30 -2.64 13.18
C THR A 96 1.72 -1.19 13.07
N SER A 97 2.09 -0.57 14.21
CA SER A 97 2.53 0.83 14.21
C SER A 97 3.73 1.05 13.28
N PRO A 98 3.70 2.09 12.43
CA PRO A 98 4.80 2.38 11.52
C PRO A 98 6.06 2.74 12.29
N GLY A 99 7.21 2.31 11.78
CA GLY A 99 8.52 2.74 12.25
C GLY A 99 9.15 3.65 11.20
N LEU A 100 9.47 4.89 11.58
CA LEU A 100 10.09 5.85 10.66
C LEU A 100 11.60 5.63 10.62
N ASN A 101 12.16 5.45 9.42
CA ASN A 101 13.61 5.44 9.20
C ASN A 101 13.96 6.11 7.87
N PHE A 102 14.05 7.44 7.90
CA PHE A 102 14.33 8.27 6.73
C PHE A 102 15.69 8.01 6.06
N VAL A 103 16.62 7.33 6.75
CA VAL A 103 17.94 6.97 6.19
C VAL A 103 17.81 5.92 5.07
N LEU A 104 16.68 5.21 5.00
CA LEU A 104 16.45 4.16 4.00
C LEU A 104 15.94 4.67 2.65
N ALA A 105 15.47 5.92 2.57
CA ALA A 105 14.96 6.47 1.32
C ALA A 105 16.12 6.72 0.35
N ASP A 106 16.01 6.17 -0.87
CA ASP A 106 16.96 6.36 -1.95
C ASP A 106 16.22 6.95 -3.17
N SER A 107 16.50 8.21 -3.48
CA SER A 107 15.77 8.99 -4.49
C SER A 107 16.02 8.53 -5.94
N GLY A 108 16.78 7.45 -6.16
CA GLY A 108 17.11 6.94 -7.49
C GLY A 108 16.58 5.55 -7.86
N THR A 109 15.86 4.84 -6.97
CA THR A 109 15.39 3.48 -7.29
C THR A 109 14.14 3.53 -8.17
N GLU A 110 14.26 3.06 -9.40
CA GLU A 110 13.12 2.93 -10.33
C GLU A 110 12.36 1.60 -10.10
N PRO A 111 11.04 1.53 -10.44
CA PRO A 111 10.25 0.32 -10.22
C PRO A 111 10.82 -0.95 -10.87
N ASP A 112 11.46 -0.83 -12.03
CA ASP A 112 12.04 -1.93 -12.80
C ASP A 112 13.37 -2.46 -12.22
N GLU A 113 14.00 -1.67 -11.35
CA GLU A 113 15.23 -2.03 -10.62
C GLU A 113 14.94 -2.84 -9.34
N VAL A 114 13.69 -2.90 -8.90
CA VAL A 114 13.28 -3.61 -7.67
C VAL A 114 13.29 -5.13 -7.88
N ASN A 115 14.35 -5.80 -7.42
CA ASN A 115 14.50 -7.25 -7.60
C ASN A 115 14.47 -8.03 -6.29
N THR A 116 14.73 -7.36 -5.16
CA THR A 116 14.85 -7.98 -3.84
C THR A 116 13.91 -7.32 -2.82
N PRO A 117 13.65 -7.97 -1.67
CA PRO A 117 12.91 -7.34 -0.57
C PRO A 117 13.57 -6.04 -0.08
N ARG A 118 14.91 -5.96 -0.13
CA ARG A 118 15.67 -4.75 0.23
C ARG A 118 15.43 -3.62 -0.76
N ASP A 119 15.35 -3.93 -2.06
CA ASP A 119 15.06 -2.91 -3.07
C ASP A 119 13.64 -2.39 -2.89
N LEU A 120 12.66 -3.28 -2.63
CA LEU A 120 11.29 -2.85 -2.34
C LEU A 120 11.22 -2.02 -1.05
N GLN A 121 12.00 -2.36 -0.03
CA GLN A 121 12.09 -1.58 1.20
C GLN A 121 12.57 -0.15 0.93
N ARG A 122 13.63 0.02 0.14
CA ARG A 122 14.13 1.35 -0.26
C ARG A 122 13.11 2.10 -1.10
N TYR A 123 12.54 1.42 -2.10
CA TYR A 123 11.52 1.99 -2.96
C TYR A 123 10.29 2.49 -2.18
N ALA A 124 9.79 1.71 -1.23
CA ALA A 124 8.68 2.12 -0.36
C ALA A 124 9.05 3.32 0.54
N ALA A 125 10.28 3.38 1.06
CA ALA A 125 10.78 4.52 1.83
C ALA A 125 10.87 5.80 0.97
N THR A 126 11.29 5.66 -0.29
CA THR A 126 11.31 6.75 -1.27
C THR A 126 9.90 7.24 -1.55
N LEU A 127 8.95 6.35 -1.87
CA LEU A 127 7.55 6.73 -2.07
C LEU A 127 6.94 7.42 -0.85
N ALA A 128 7.23 6.95 0.36
CA ALA A 128 6.72 7.58 1.57
C ALA A 128 7.27 9.00 1.77
N THR A 129 8.54 9.21 1.46
CA THR A 129 9.21 10.52 1.55
C THR A 129 8.71 11.46 0.45
N ASP A 130 8.58 10.96 -0.78
CA ASP A 130 8.04 11.71 -1.91
C ASP A 130 6.59 12.13 -1.66
N PHE A 131 5.76 11.27 -1.07
CA PHE A 131 4.37 11.60 -0.73
C PHE A 131 4.31 12.78 0.26
N VAL A 132 5.11 12.74 1.33
CA VAL A 132 5.16 13.83 2.32
C VAL A 132 5.64 15.13 1.68
N ARG A 133 6.72 15.07 0.87
CA ARG A 133 7.22 16.24 0.14
C ARG A 133 6.16 16.82 -0.79
N ASP A 134 5.52 15.97 -1.60
CA ASP A 134 4.51 16.39 -2.57
C ASP A 134 3.28 16.99 -1.85
N GLN A 135 2.91 16.47 -0.66
CA GLN A 135 1.90 17.07 0.22
C GLN A 135 2.29 18.45 0.75
N GLU A 136 3.53 18.61 1.23
CA GLU A 136 4.04 19.89 1.72
C GLU A 136 4.09 20.94 0.61
N GLU A 137 4.55 20.55 -0.59
CA GLU A 137 4.58 21.43 -1.76
C GLU A 137 3.16 21.85 -2.19
N TYR A 138 2.21 20.91 -2.16
CA TYR A 138 0.82 21.19 -2.42
C TYR A 138 0.26 22.19 -1.41
N GLN A 139 0.44 21.94 -0.11
CA GLN A 139 -0.04 22.83 0.94
C GLN A 139 0.58 24.23 0.82
N ALA A 140 1.87 24.31 0.50
CA ALA A 140 2.55 25.59 0.28
C ALA A 140 1.99 26.36 -0.93
N LYS A 141 1.54 25.68 -2.00
CA LYS A 141 0.84 26.32 -3.14
C LYS A 141 -0.54 26.83 -2.74
N VAL A 142 -1.30 26.03 -2.00
CA VAL A 142 -2.62 26.39 -1.46
C VAL A 142 -2.52 27.62 -0.56
N ASP A 143 -1.56 27.64 0.36
CA ASP A 143 -1.33 28.76 1.29
C ASP A 143 -0.96 30.07 0.56
N ARG A 144 -0.33 29.96 -0.61
CA ARG A 144 0.01 31.10 -1.49
C ARG A 144 -1.16 31.53 -2.39
N GLY A 145 -2.32 30.87 -2.30
CA GLY A 145 -3.47 31.11 -3.18
C GLY A 145 -3.19 30.76 -4.65
N GLN A 146 -2.17 29.94 -4.90
CA GLN A 146 -1.84 29.49 -6.24
C GLN A 146 -2.74 28.32 -6.62
N TRP A 147 -3.11 28.23 -7.90
CA TRP A 147 -3.78 27.05 -8.40
C TRP A 147 -2.83 25.85 -8.28
N ALA A 148 -3.18 24.90 -7.42
CA ALA A 148 -2.36 23.74 -7.10
C ALA A 148 -2.56 22.58 -8.10
N GLY A 149 -3.17 22.86 -9.27
CA GLY A 149 -3.53 21.88 -10.29
C GLY A 149 -4.93 21.30 -10.10
N ASP A 150 -5.34 20.50 -11.07
CA ASP A 150 -6.61 19.82 -11.18
C ASP A 150 -6.63 18.56 -10.30
N GLY A 151 -6.41 18.73 -8.99
CA GLY A 151 -6.84 17.80 -7.92
C GLY A 151 -6.70 16.31 -8.23
N GLY A 152 -5.63 15.95 -8.95
CA GLY A 152 -5.43 14.67 -9.63
C GLY A 152 -4.00 14.15 -9.44
N SER A 153 -3.33 14.60 -8.37
CA SER A 153 -2.03 14.07 -7.96
C SER A 153 -2.11 13.46 -6.56
N TRP A 154 -1.53 12.27 -6.35
CA TRP A 154 -1.57 11.51 -5.11
C TRP A 154 -1.36 12.32 -3.83
N ALA A 155 -0.66 13.46 -3.89
CA ALA A 155 -0.50 14.46 -2.85
C ALA A 155 -1.81 14.94 -2.19
N HIS A 156 -2.98 14.90 -2.85
CA HIS A 156 -4.27 15.24 -2.21
C HIS A 156 -5.08 14.01 -1.78
N SER A 157 -4.66 12.81 -2.17
CA SER A 157 -5.38 11.57 -1.89
C SER A 157 -5.22 11.15 -0.43
N ASN A 158 -6.28 10.55 0.11
CA ASN A 158 -6.19 9.82 1.37
C ASN A 158 -5.85 8.34 1.10
N LEU A 159 -5.55 7.59 2.17
CA LEU A 159 -5.19 6.18 2.05
C LEU A 159 -6.29 5.33 1.41
N CYS A 160 -7.56 5.64 1.66
CA CYS A 160 -8.68 4.86 1.17
C CYS A 160 -8.85 5.06 -0.34
N ASP A 161 -8.70 6.29 -0.84
CA ASP A 161 -8.69 6.60 -2.28
C ASP A 161 -7.53 5.89 -2.99
N TRP A 162 -6.34 5.94 -2.43
CA TRP A 162 -5.15 5.28 -2.98
C TRP A 162 -5.30 3.76 -3.03
N LEU A 163 -5.86 3.13 -1.99
CA LEU A 163 -6.19 1.70 -2.00
C LEU A 163 -7.27 1.37 -3.05
N GLY A 164 -8.25 2.24 -3.24
CA GLY A 164 -9.29 2.11 -4.27
C GLY A 164 -8.72 2.19 -5.68
N ALA A 165 -7.85 3.16 -5.95
CA ALA A 165 -7.13 3.31 -7.22
C ALA A 165 -6.25 2.08 -7.51
N TRP A 166 -5.49 1.62 -6.50
CA TRP A 166 -4.68 0.41 -6.63
C TRP A 166 -5.56 -0.82 -6.93
N ALA A 167 -6.70 -0.97 -6.25
CA ALA A 167 -7.66 -2.05 -6.50
C ALA A 167 -8.20 -2.02 -7.94
N ALA A 168 -8.63 -0.84 -8.41
CA ALA A 168 -9.16 -0.65 -9.76
C ALA A 168 -8.13 -1.01 -10.82
N TRP A 169 -6.89 -0.57 -10.63
CA TRP A 169 -5.79 -0.88 -11.53
C TRP A 169 -5.46 -2.37 -11.55
N VAL A 170 -5.25 -3.01 -10.39
CA VAL A 170 -4.98 -4.46 -10.32
C VAL A 170 -6.12 -5.29 -10.92
N GLY A 171 -7.37 -4.86 -10.72
CA GLY A 171 -8.56 -5.53 -11.23
C GLY A 171 -8.78 -5.38 -12.74
N ALA A 172 -8.13 -4.40 -13.37
CA ALA A 172 -8.30 -4.10 -14.78
C ALA A 172 -7.77 -5.24 -15.68
N ASN A 173 -8.53 -5.54 -16.74
CA ASN A 173 -8.17 -6.54 -17.72
C ASN A 173 -7.62 -5.84 -18.98
N SER A 174 -6.38 -5.35 -18.93
CA SER A 174 -5.67 -4.87 -20.13
C SER A 174 -4.25 -5.43 -20.23
N LEU A 175 -3.69 -5.41 -21.45
CA LEU A 175 -2.38 -6.01 -21.80
C LEU A 175 -1.21 -5.68 -20.84
N PRO A 176 -1.05 -4.43 -20.35
CA PRO A 176 -0.04 -4.09 -19.35
C PRO A 176 -0.13 -4.90 -18.04
N HIS A 177 -1.34 -5.35 -17.66
CA HIS A 177 -1.62 -6.06 -16.41
C HIS A 177 -1.28 -7.56 -16.48
N ALA A 178 -0.87 -8.07 -17.65
CA ALA A 178 -0.35 -9.42 -17.79
C ALA A 178 1.06 -9.57 -17.19
N GLN A 179 1.79 -8.47 -17.00
CA GLN A 179 3.13 -8.46 -16.38
C GLN A 179 3.09 -8.56 -14.84
N LEU A 180 1.89 -8.56 -14.25
CA LEU A 180 1.68 -8.71 -12.80
C LEU A 180 1.79 -10.15 -12.31
N GLU A 181 1.78 -11.11 -13.23
CA GLU A 181 1.96 -12.53 -12.91
C GLU A 181 3.25 -13.04 -13.55
N PRO A 182 4.15 -13.67 -12.76
CA PRO A 182 4.05 -13.94 -11.32
C PRO A 182 4.21 -12.68 -10.45
N VAL A 183 3.63 -12.70 -9.24
CA VAL A 183 3.85 -11.64 -8.25
C VAL A 183 5.31 -11.67 -7.80
N THR A 184 6.06 -10.66 -8.23
CA THR A 184 7.48 -10.41 -7.93
C THR A 184 7.63 -9.04 -7.25
N TRP A 185 8.77 -8.80 -6.60
CA TRP A 185 9.08 -7.49 -6.01
C TRP A 185 8.99 -6.35 -7.04
N ARG A 186 9.48 -6.58 -8.26
CA ARG A 186 9.32 -5.67 -9.40
C ARG A 186 7.85 -5.37 -9.70
N SER A 187 7.03 -6.42 -9.81
CA SER A 187 5.59 -6.23 -10.10
C SER A 187 4.86 -5.47 -8.98
N VAL A 188 5.32 -5.59 -7.73
CA VAL A 188 4.78 -4.83 -6.59
C VAL A 188 5.22 -3.36 -6.69
N ALA A 189 6.48 -3.08 -7.02
CA ALA A 189 6.93 -1.71 -7.25
C ALA A 189 6.18 -1.02 -8.40
N LEU A 190 5.96 -1.72 -9.51
CA LEU A 190 5.14 -1.24 -10.63
C LEU A 190 3.67 -0.98 -10.22
N GLN A 191 3.10 -1.84 -9.40
CA GLN A 191 1.76 -1.63 -8.84
C GLN A 191 1.68 -0.32 -8.04
N LEU A 192 2.66 -0.08 -7.16
CA LEU A 192 2.72 1.12 -6.32
C LEU A 192 2.96 2.39 -7.15
N SER A 193 3.82 2.32 -8.18
CA SER A 193 4.11 3.46 -9.05
C SER A 193 2.89 3.89 -9.86
N VAL A 194 2.05 2.94 -10.29
CA VAL A 194 0.83 3.28 -11.03
C VAL A 194 -0.31 3.72 -10.10
N ALA A 195 -0.41 3.17 -8.89
CA ALA A 195 -1.37 3.66 -7.89
C ALA A 195 -1.15 5.13 -7.52
N ARG A 196 0.07 5.67 -7.70
CA ARG A 196 0.37 7.11 -7.60
C ARG A 196 -0.22 7.95 -8.74
N ILE A 197 -0.44 7.37 -9.91
CA ILE A 197 -0.81 8.09 -11.16
C ILE A 197 -2.29 7.88 -11.51
N TYR A 198 -2.89 6.77 -11.07
CA TYR A 198 -4.26 6.42 -11.40
C TYR A 198 -5.24 7.19 -10.51
N GLU A 199 -5.76 8.31 -11.02
CA GLU A 199 -6.77 9.17 -10.39
C GLU A 199 -7.95 9.42 -11.32
#